data_AF-A0A8C5SPS7-F1
#
_entry.id   AF-A0A8C5SPS7-F1
#
_cell.length_a   1.000
_cell.length_b   1.000
_cell.length_c   1.000
_cell.angle_alpha   90.00
_cell.angle_beta   90.00
_cell.angle_gamma   90.00
#
_symmetry.space_group_name_H-M   'P 1'
#
loop_
_entity.id
_entity.type
_entity.pdbx_description
1 polymer ?
#
loop_
_entity_poly.entity_id
_entity_poly.type
_entity_poly.pdbx_seq_one_letter_code
_entity_poly.pdbx_strand_id
1 'polypeptide(L)'
;MIQGMEKVCLVLPEKSREECKDFVEVYGKSILDMLLEATSPKMVCVMLRCCKNNILPAEIVPVQSELGNICDVCKMIVAYADKELAKNATTVEIEMFLEQVCHYLPKSVGDQCVQFVQQYEPTIVQLLAEMMDPTFVCNKLGVCTASTKPLLRSEFCVQGPGYWCKNMETATQCNEHCWKA
;
A
#
# COMPACT_ATOMS: atom_id res chain seq x y z
N MET A 1 26.69 -3.18 5.30
CA MET A 1 25.61 -3.16 4.30
C MET A 1 26.18 -3.06 2.88
N ILE A 2 26.95 -2.01 2.58
CA ILE A 2 27.58 -1.77 1.26
C ILE A 2 28.45 -2.96 0.80
N GLN A 3 29.39 -3.42 1.63
CA GLN A 3 30.20 -4.63 1.35
C GLN A 3 29.37 -5.91 1.19
N GLY A 4 28.17 -5.96 1.77
CA GLY A 4 27.24 -7.06 1.56
C GLY A 4 26.59 -6.99 0.18
N MET A 5 26.24 -5.79 -0.26
CA MET A 5 25.67 -5.52 -1.58
C MET A 5 26.70 -5.72 -2.71
N GLU A 6 27.97 -5.41 -2.47
CA GLU A 6 29.07 -5.73 -3.40
C GLU A 6 29.17 -7.24 -3.67
N LYS A 7 28.92 -8.08 -2.65
CA LYS A 7 28.88 -9.54 -2.83
C LYS A 7 27.68 -10.00 -3.66
N VAL A 8 26.57 -9.26 -3.64
CA VAL A 8 25.42 -9.55 -4.50
C VAL A 8 25.76 -9.31 -5.97
N CYS A 9 26.58 -8.29 -6.27
CA CYS A 9 27.05 -8.04 -7.63
C CYS A 9 27.86 -9.23 -8.21
N LEU A 10 28.53 -10.03 -7.37
CA LEU A 10 29.28 -11.21 -7.81
C LEU A 10 28.39 -12.36 -8.31
N VAL A 11 27.11 -12.37 -7.91
CA VAL A 11 26.11 -13.35 -8.38
C VAL A 11 25.59 -12.99 -9.78
N LEU A 12 25.76 -11.75 -10.21
CA LEU A 12 25.28 -11.28 -11.51
C LEU A 12 26.20 -11.72 -12.67
N PRO A 13 25.63 -11.86 -13.89
CA PRO A 13 26.39 -12.08 -15.11
C PRO A 13 27.44 -10.98 -15.33
N GLU A 14 28.58 -11.31 -15.96
CA GLU A 14 29.73 -10.39 -16.11
C GLU A 14 29.36 -9.00 -16.62
N LYS A 15 28.45 -8.93 -17.59
CA LYS A 15 28.04 -7.66 -18.21
C LYS A 15 27.39 -6.68 -17.23
N SER A 16 26.67 -7.18 -16.21
CA SER A 16 25.95 -6.35 -15.24
C SER A 16 26.67 -6.23 -13.89
N ARG A 17 27.78 -6.96 -13.72
CA ARG A 17 28.55 -6.98 -12.48
C ARG A 17 29.23 -5.64 -12.23
N GLU A 18 29.83 -5.05 -13.25
CA GLU A 18 30.53 -3.77 -13.12
C GLU A 18 29.54 -2.61 -12.92
N GLU A 19 28.45 -2.58 -13.68
CA GLU A 19 27.36 -1.60 -13.48
C GLU A 19 26.76 -1.69 -12.06
N CYS A 20 26.61 -2.91 -11.53
CA CYS A 20 26.16 -3.12 -10.15
C CYS A 20 27.16 -2.57 -9.12
N LYS A 21 28.46 -2.82 -9.31
CA LYS A 21 29.49 -2.31 -8.41
C LYS A 21 29.52 -0.79 -8.41
N ASP A 22 29.50 -0.17 -9.59
CA ASP A 22 29.48 1.29 -9.75
C ASP A 22 28.25 1.88 -9.04
N PHE A 23 27.09 1.25 -9.19
CA PHE A 23 25.88 1.68 -8.50
C PHE A 23 26.01 1.59 -6.97
N VAL A 24 26.54 0.48 -6.45
CA VAL A 24 26.73 0.28 -5.00
C VAL A 24 27.78 1.24 -4.43
N GLU A 25 28.85 1.53 -5.17
CA GLU A 25 29.89 2.47 -4.74
C GLU A 25 29.39 3.93 -4.76
N VAL A 26 28.68 4.34 -5.81
CA VAL A 26 28.20 5.72 -5.98
C VAL A 26 27.02 6.04 -5.06
N TYR A 27 26.03 5.15 -5.01
CA TYR A 27 24.77 5.43 -4.32
C TYR A 27 24.64 4.72 -2.98
N GLY A 28 25.39 3.65 -2.73
CA GLY A 28 25.25 2.83 -1.52
C GLY A 28 25.47 3.63 -0.23
N LYS A 29 26.42 4.57 -0.24
CA LYS A 29 26.66 5.45 0.93
C LYS A 29 25.51 6.43 1.15
N SER A 30 25.06 7.13 0.11
CA SER A 30 23.96 8.11 0.22
C SER A 30 22.65 7.45 0.63
N ILE A 31 22.36 6.25 0.11
CA ILE A 31 21.18 5.47 0.52
C ILE A 31 21.32 5.01 1.96
N LEU A 32 22.50 4.55 2.38
CA LEU A 32 22.74 4.16 3.77
C LEU A 32 22.58 5.35 4.72
N ASP A 33 23.13 6.51 4.37
CA ASP A 33 23.04 7.73 5.17
C ASP A 33 21.57 8.21 5.26
N MET A 34 20.83 8.22 4.14
CA MET A 34 19.40 8.51 4.11
C MET A 34 18.57 7.56 4.99
N LEU A 35 18.88 6.26 4.96
CA LEU A 35 18.22 5.27 5.80
C LEU A 35 18.56 5.48 7.28
N LEU A 36 19.82 5.78 7.60
CA LEU A 36 20.25 6.05 8.96
C LEU A 36 19.60 7.33 9.51
N GLU A 37 19.48 8.38 8.71
CA GLU A 37 18.79 9.62 9.07
C GLU A 37 17.27 9.40 9.27
N ALA A 38 16.66 8.54 8.46
CA ALA A 38 15.24 8.17 8.61
C ALA A 38 14.97 7.24 9.80
N THR A 39 16.01 6.58 10.35
CA THR A 39 15.87 5.65 11.47
C THR A 39 16.38 6.22 12.79
N SER A 40 15.49 6.43 13.76
CA SER A 40 15.93 6.89 15.09
C SER A 40 16.67 5.77 15.85
N PRO A 41 17.70 6.11 16.65
CA PRO A 41 18.39 5.13 17.51
C PRO A 41 17.45 4.37 18.45
N LYS A 42 16.35 5.01 18.86
CA LYS A 42 15.31 4.42 19.71
C LYS A 42 14.54 3.31 18.97
N MET A 43 14.21 3.53 17.69
CA MET A 43 13.52 2.53 16.85
C MET A 43 14.42 1.31 16.60
N VAL A 44 15.69 1.54 16.26
CA VAL A 44 16.66 0.46 16.03
C VAL A 44 16.90 -0.35 17.31
N CYS A 45 16.99 0.31 18.47
CA CYS A 45 17.14 -0.36 19.77
C CYS A 45 15.96 -1.28 20.12
N VAL A 46 14.73 -0.89 19.76
CA VAL A 46 13.53 -1.72 19.94
C VAL A 46 13.51 -2.89 18.94
N MET A 47 13.80 -2.62 17.67
CA MET A 47 13.84 -3.65 16.62
C MET A 47 14.89 -4.73 16.88
N LEU A 48 16.07 -4.33 17.36
CA LEU A 48 17.14 -5.25 17.76
C LEU A 48 16.93 -5.84 19.17
N ARG A 49 15.83 -5.48 19.84
CA ARG A 49 15.48 -5.90 21.22
C ARG A 49 16.59 -5.64 22.24
N CYS A 50 17.44 -4.63 21.99
CA CYS A 50 18.46 -4.18 22.93
C CYS A 50 17.86 -3.30 24.05
N CYS A 51 16.66 -2.77 23.84
CA CYS A 51 15.97 -1.92 24.78
C CYS A 51 15.16 -2.74 25.81
N LYS A 52 15.28 -2.35 27.09
CA LYS A 52 14.64 -3.03 28.23
C LYS A 52 13.11 -2.98 28.19
N ASN A 53 12.55 -1.98 27.51
CA ASN A 53 11.13 -1.88 27.18
C ASN A 53 10.99 -2.03 25.67
N ASN A 54 10.49 -3.18 25.20
CA ASN A 54 10.15 -3.42 23.78
C ASN A 54 8.88 -2.68 23.34
N ILE A 55 8.51 -1.62 24.05
CA ILE A 55 7.31 -0.83 23.79
C ILE A 55 7.75 0.30 22.85
N LEU A 56 7.28 0.25 21.61
CA LEU A 56 7.31 1.42 20.73
C LEU A 56 6.71 2.59 21.52
N PRO A 57 7.40 3.74 21.66
CA PRO A 57 6.76 4.90 22.24
C PRO A 57 5.51 5.18 21.41
N ALA A 58 4.34 4.99 22.02
CA ALA A 58 3.04 5.33 21.47
C ALA A 58 2.84 6.86 21.45
N GLU A 59 3.87 7.59 21.06
CA GLU A 59 3.71 8.91 20.50
C GLU A 59 3.90 8.73 19.01
N ILE A 60 2.79 8.42 18.34
CA ILE A 60 2.55 9.01 17.03
C ILE A 60 2.46 10.51 17.33
N VAL A 61 3.62 11.18 17.41
CA VAL A 61 3.62 12.62 17.23
C VAL A 61 2.92 12.79 15.88
N PRO A 62 1.78 13.49 15.81
CA PRO A 62 1.21 13.79 14.51
C PRO A 62 2.29 14.60 13.80
N VAL A 63 2.95 13.97 12.83
CA VAL A 63 3.84 14.65 11.91
C VAL A 63 2.93 15.55 11.09
N GLN A 64 2.66 16.74 11.62
CA GLN A 64 2.30 17.90 10.82
C GLN A 64 3.58 18.28 10.08
N SER A 65 3.86 17.54 9.01
CA SER A 65 4.82 17.96 8.01
C SER A 65 4.14 19.01 7.13
N GLU A 66 4.86 20.09 6.84
CA GLU A 66 4.49 21.11 5.86
C GLU A 66 4.54 20.56 4.40
N LEU A 67 4.94 19.30 4.20
CA LEU A 67 4.40 18.49 3.12
C LEU A 67 3.14 17.82 3.67
N GLY A 68 1.98 18.12 3.07
CA GLY A 68 0.71 17.45 3.37
C GLY A 68 0.94 15.96 3.63
N ASN A 69 0.21 15.40 4.60
CA ASN A 69 0.44 14.02 5.04
C ASN A 69 0.50 13.08 3.81
N ILE A 70 1.22 11.96 3.91
CA ILE A 70 1.45 11.06 2.75
C ILE A 70 0.11 10.61 2.10
N CYS A 71 -0.98 10.58 2.87
CA CYS A 71 -2.33 10.36 2.36
C CYS A 71 -2.80 11.47 1.41
N ASP A 72 -2.60 12.75 1.74
CA ASP A 72 -2.94 13.90 0.89
C ASP A 72 -2.10 13.92 -0.39
N VAL A 73 -0.81 13.59 -0.29
CA VAL A 73 0.07 13.44 -1.47
C VAL A 73 -0.40 12.29 -2.35
N CYS A 74 -0.74 11.14 -1.77
CA CYS A 74 -1.29 10.01 -2.52
C CYS A 74 -2.59 10.40 -3.23
N LYS A 75 -3.52 11.05 -2.51
CA LYS A 75 -4.80 11.49 -3.08
C LYS A 75 -4.59 12.47 -4.23
N MET A 76 -3.63 13.38 -4.09
CA MET A 76 -3.28 14.33 -5.15
C MET A 76 -2.73 13.62 -6.40
N ILE A 77 -1.82 12.66 -6.21
CA ILE A 77 -1.26 11.87 -7.32
C ILE A 77 -2.35 11.06 -8.01
N VAL A 78 -3.20 10.36 -7.25
CA VAL A 78 -4.27 9.54 -7.81
C VAL A 78 -5.32 10.41 -8.51
N ALA A 79 -5.70 11.55 -7.94
CA ALA A 79 -6.64 12.48 -8.59
C ALA A 79 -6.07 13.08 -9.87
N TYR A 80 -4.76 13.36 -9.91
CA TYR A 80 -4.10 13.83 -11.12
C TYR A 80 -4.06 12.73 -12.18
N ALA A 81 -3.70 11.51 -11.80
CA ALA A 81 -3.72 10.35 -12.69
C ALA A 81 -5.13 10.08 -13.23
N ASP A 82 -6.16 10.10 -12.38
CA ASP A 82 -7.56 9.96 -12.77
C ASP A 82 -7.97 11.05 -13.76
N LYS A 83 -7.62 12.32 -13.52
CA LYS A 83 -7.91 13.41 -14.45
C LYS A 83 -7.20 13.26 -15.81
N GLU A 84 -5.95 12.82 -15.80
CA GLU A 84 -5.19 12.61 -17.04
C GLU A 84 -5.72 11.39 -17.80
N LEU A 85 -6.13 10.34 -17.10
CA LEU A 85 -6.75 9.14 -17.66
C LEU A 85 -8.18 9.42 -18.12
N ALA A 86 -8.99 10.21 -17.42
CA ALA A 86 -10.37 10.55 -17.81
C ALA A 86 -10.47 11.43 -19.07
N LYS A 87 -9.35 11.80 -19.70
CA LYS A 87 -9.38 12.33 -21.07
C LYS A 87 -9.93 11.23 -21.98
N ASN A 88 -10.92 11.58 -22.83
CA ASN A 88 -11.62 10.72 -23.81
C ASN A 88 -10.74 9.78 -24.68
N ALA A 89 -9.41 9.89 -24.60
CA ALA A 89 -8.46 8.96 -25.17
C ALA A 89 -8.49 7.56 -24.51
N THR A 90 -8.69 7.44 -23.19
CA THR A 90 -8.66 6.12 -22.52
C THR A 90 -9.86 5.24 -22.83
N THR A 91 -11.07 5.80 -22.97
CA THR A 91 -12.28 5.01 -23.28
C THR A 91 -12.18 4.34 -24.64
N VAL A 92 -11.75 5.11 -25.66
CA VAL A 92 -11.54 4.59 -27.01
C VAL A 92 -10.40 3.56 -27.04
N GLU A 93 -9.32 3.79 -26.32
CA GLU A 93 -8.21 2.82 -26.22
C GLU A 93 -8.62 1.52 -25.51
N ILE A 94 -9.44 1.62 -24.45
CA ILE A 94 -9.99 0.46 -23.73
C ILE A 94 -10.97 -0.31 -24.61
N GLU A 95 -11.87 0.38 -25.30
CA GLU A 95 -12.81 -0.21 -26.27
C GLU A 95 -12.05 -0.96 -27.36
N MET A 96 -11.08 -0.30 -28.01
CA MET A 96 -10.24 -0.90 -29.04
C MET A 96 -9.48 -2.13 -28.52
N PHE A 97 -8.95 -2.07 -27.29
CA PHE A 97 -8.26 -3.20 -26.68
C PHE A 97 -9.21 -4.38 -26.46
N LEU A 98 -10.39 -4.13 -25.88
CA LEU A 98 -11.39 -5.17 -25.61
C LEU A 98 -11.91 -5.81 -26.90
N GLU A 99 -12.15 -5.01 -27.95
CA GLU A 99 -12.53 -5.54 -29.27
C GLU A 99 -11.40 -6.32 -29.94
N GLN A 100 -10.14 -5.87 -29.79
CA GLN A 100 -8.99 -6.57 -30.35
C GLN A 100 -8.81 -7.97 -29.75
N VAL A 101 -9.18 -8.17 -28.48
CA VAL A 101 -9.21 -9.51 -27.86
C VAL A 101 -10.12 -10.47 -28.64
N CYS A 102 -11.26 -9.99 -29.15
CA CYS A 102 -12.19 -10.81 -29.93
C CYS A 102 -11.60 -11.30 -31.26
N HIS A 103 -10.64 -10.57 -31.85
CA HIS A 103 -9.95 -10.99 -33.07
C HIS A 103 -8.94 -12.14 -32.87
N TYR A 104 -8.49 -12.38 -31.63
CA TYR A 104 -7.63 -13.52 -31.31
C TYR A 104 -8.42 -14.81 -31.03
N LEU A 105 -9.75 -14.72 -30.94
CA LEU A 105 -10.61 -15.87 -30.68
C LEU A 105 -11.01 -16.59 -31.99
N PRO A 106 -11.34 -17.89 -31.93
CA PRO A 106 -11.88 -18.62 -33.07
C PRO A 106 -13.16 -17.98 -33.62
N LYS A 107 -13.38 -18.06 -34.94
CA LYS A 107 -14.58 -17.50 -35.59
C LYS A 107 -15.91 -17.97 -34.99
N SER A 108 -15.94 -19.17 -34.41
CA SER A 108 -17.14 -19.72 -33.76
C SER A 108 -17.60 -18.94 -32.53
N VAL A 109 -16.72 -18.12 -31.93
CA VAL A 109 -17.01 -17.34 -30.71
C VAL A 109 -16.76 -15.83 -30.88
N GLY A 110 -16.16 -15.40 -32.00
CA GLY A 110 -15.84 -13.99 -32.26
C GLY A 110 -17.05 -13.07 -32.13
N ASP A 111 -18.18 -13.42 -32.76
CA ASP A 111 -19.40 -12.60 -32.72
C ASP A 111 -19.99 -12.48 -31.31
N GLN A 112 -19.93 -13.56 -30.51
CA GLN A 112 -20.37 -13.55 -29.12
C GLN A 112 -19.45 -12.71 -28.23
N CYS A 113 -18.14 -12.71 -28.51
CA CYS A 113 -17.18 -11.85 -27.84
C CYS A 113 -17.47 -10.37 -28.12
N VAL A 114 -17.67 -10.00 -29.39
CA VAL A 114 -17.97 -8.60 -29.76
C VAL A 114 -19.25 -8.13 -29.08
N GLN A 115 -20.31 -8.95 -29.09
CA GLN A 115 -21.56 -8.62 -28.39
C GLN A 115 -21.35 -8.45 -26.87
N PHE A 116 -20.55 -9.32 -26.25
CA PHE A 116 -20.21 -9.20 -24.84
C PHE A 116 -19.45 -7.90 -24.54
N VAL A 117 -18.43 -7.58 -25.34
CA VAL A 117 -17.66 -6.35 -25.20
C VAL A 117 -18.58 -5.14 -25.33
N GLN A 118 -19.39 -5.05 -26.40
CA GLN A 118 -20.32 -3.93 -26.59
C GLN A 118 -21.35 -3.78 -25.47
N GLN A 119 -21.77 -4.88 -24.85
CA GLN A 119 -22.76 -4.85 -23.76
C GLN A 119 -22.15 -4.41 -22.43
N TYR A 120 -20.92 -4.83 -22.13
CA TYR A 120 -20.32 -4.66 -20.80
C TYR A 120 -19.20 -3.62 -20.75
N GLU A 121 -18.67 -3.15 -21.88
CA GLU A 121 -17.64 -2.12 -21.98
C GLU A 121 -17.99 -0.86 -21.16
N PRO A 122 -19.20 -0.28 -21.24
CA PRO A 122 -19.52 0.91 -20.45
C PRO A 122 -19.45 0.65 -18.94
N THR A 123 -19.83 -0.57 -18.52
CA THR A 123 -19.76 -0.98 -17.11
C THR A 123 -18.32 -1.22 -16.68
N ILE A 124 -17.49 -1.82 -17.52
CA ILE A 124 -16.06 -2.06 -17.25
C ILE A 124 -15.33 -0.73 -17.11
N VAL A 125 -15.58 0.22 -18.02
CA VAL A 125 -15.03 1.58 -17.95
C VAL A 125 -15.47 2.27 -16.66
N GLN A 126 -16.74 2.19 -16.31
CA GLN A 126 -17.26 2.77 -15.08
C GLN A 126 -16.58 2.16 -13.84
N LEU A 127 -16.42 0.84 -13.80
CA LEU A 127 -15.73 0.16 -12.71
C LEU A 127 -14.26 0.55 -12.61
N LEU A 128 -13.57 0.73 -13.74
CA LEU A 128 -12.18 1.20 -13.77
C LEU A 128 -12.07 2.64 -13.22
N ALA A 129 -13.02 3.52 -13.56
CA ALA A 129 -13.08 4.86 -13.01
C ALA A 129 -13.36 4.85 -11.49
N GLU A 130 -14.26 3.98 -11.02
CA GLU A 130 -14.54 3.82 -9.58
C GLU A 130 -13.31 3.29 -8.82
N MET A 131 -12.51 2.41 -9.44
CA MET A 131 -11.25 1.92 -8.87
C MET A 131 -10.15 2.99 -8.82
N MET A 132 -10.31 4.10 -9.54
CA MET A 132 -9.41 5.26 -9.51
C MET A 132 -9.82 6.31 -8.47
N ASP A 133 -10.84 6.05 -7.64
CA ASP A 133 -11.19 6.94 -6.53
C ASP A 133 -9.95 7.16 -5.61
N PRO A 134 -9.47 8.41 -5.45
CA PRO A 134 -8.27 8.69 -4.69
C PRO A 134 -8.33 8.23 -3.24
N THR A 135 -9.53 8.21 -2.64
CA THR A 135 -9.68 7.75 -1.25
C THR A 135 -9.59 6.23 -1.18
N PHE A 136 -10.25 5.50 -2.07
CA PHE A 136 -10.21 4.05 -2.17
C PHE A 136 -8.80 3.54 -2.43
N VAL A 137 -8.11 4.07 -3.45
CA VAL A 137 -6.75 3.67 -3.82
C VAL A 137 -5.79 3.89 -2.66
N CYS A 138 -5.79 5.10 -2.09
CA CYS A 138 -4.85 5.44 -1.03
C CYS A 138 -5.13 4.71 0.29
N ASN A 139 -6.38 4.33 0.56
CA ASN A 139 -6.71 3.44 1.68
C ASN A 139 -6.20 2.01 1.44
N LYS A 140 -6.35 1.48 0.21
CA LYS A 140 -5.84 0.15 -0.15
C LYS A 140 -4.32 0.06 -0.12
N LEU A 141 -3.64 1.14 -0.47
CA LEU A 141 -2.19 1.27 -0.33
C LEU A 141 -1.73 1.41 1.14
N GLY A 142 -2.67 1.58 2.09
CA GLY A 142 -2.37 1.75 3.51
C GLY A 142 -1.73 3.09 3.86
N VAL A 143 -1.62 4.01 2.89
CA VAL A 143 -1.01 5.34 3.09
C VAL A 143 -2.02 6.35 3.62
N CYS A 144 -3.30 6.16 3.30
CA CYS A 144 -4.40 6.74 4.04
C CYS A 144 -4.82 5.77 5.12
N THR A 145 -4.65 6.18 6.38
CA THR A 145 -5.46 5.62 7.44
C THR A 145 -6.88 6.09 7.15
N ALA A 146 -7.79 5.18 6.78
CA ALA A 146 -9.18 5.41 7.13
C ALA A 146 -9.16 5.83 8.59
N SER A 147 -9.91 6.86 8.97
CA SER A 147 -10.11 7.20 10.38
C SER A 147 -10.85 6.08 11.12
N THR A 148 -10.44 4.82 11.00
CA THR A 148 -10.31 3.98 12.16
C THR A 148 -9.40 4.76 13.10
N LYS A 149 -10.02 5.44 14.07
CA LYS A 149 -9.40 5.66 15.39
C LYS A 149 -8.44 4.50 15.61
N PRO A 150 -7.14 4.75 15.88
CA PRO A 150 -6.15 3.70 15.93
C PRO A 150 -6.78 2.51 16.64
N LEU A 151 -6.78 1.33 16.02
CA LEU A 151 -7.14 0.10 16.72
C LEU A 151 -6.10 -0.27 17.79
N LEU A 152 -5.56 0.75 18.48
CA LEU A 152 -5.41 0.79 19.93
C LEU A 152 -6.76 0.66 20.66
N ARG A 153 -7.85 0.24 20.01
CA ARG A 153 -8.98 -0.44 20.66
C ARG A 153 -8.61 -1.88 21.05
N SER A 154 -7.47 -1.95 21.74
CA SER A 154 -6.99 -2.98 22.63
C SER A 154 -6.63 -4.33 21.99
N GLU A 155 -5.32 -4.56 21.86
CA GLU A 155 -4.69 -5.90 21.69
C GLU A 155 -5.22 -6.91 22.71
N PHE A 156 -5.81 -6.44 23.81
CA PHE A 156 -6.38 -7.27 24.85
C PHE A 156 -7.81 -7.73 24.53
N CYS A 157 -8.55 -7.01 23.68
CA CYS A 157 -9.88 -7.44 23.27
C CYS A 157 -9.79 -8.76 22.53
N VAL A 158 -8.80 -8.97 21.65
CA VAL A 158 -8.65 -10.26 20.94
C VAL A 158 -8.36 -11.47 21.85
N GLN A 159 -8.11 -11.26 23.15
CA GLN A 159 -8.00 -12.34 24.14
C GLN A 159 -9.34 -13.03 24.43
N GLY A 160 -10.45 -12.48 23.92
CA GLY A 160 -11.75 -13.14 23.91
C GLY A 160 -12.66 -12.77 25.10
N PRO A 161 -13.79 -13.49 25.26
CA PRO A 161 -14.80 -13.21 26.29
C PRO A 161 -14.28 -13.18 27.71
N GLY A 162 -13.25 -13.95 28.02
CA GLY A 162 -12.62 -13.93 29.35
C GLY A 162 -11.98 -12.58 29.71
N TYR A 163 -11.53 -11.81 28.71
CA TYR A 163 -10.98 -10.47 28.93
C TYR A 163 -12.08 -9.41 29.00
N TRP A 164 -12.92 -9.30 27.96
CA TRP A 164 -13.92 -8.22 27.92
C TRP A 164 -15.07 -8.41 28.91
N CYS A 165 -15.37 -9.64 29.34
CA CYS A 165 -16.35 -9.91 30.40
C CYS A 165 -15.78 -10.02 31.82
N LYS A 166 -14.54 -9.60 32.02
CA LYS A 166 -13.92 -9.57 33.35
C LYS A 166 -14.55 -8.52 34.25
N ASN A 167 -14.78 -7.30 33.74
CA ASN A 167 -15.43 -6.22 34.48
C ASN A 167 -16.00 -5.14 33.54
N MET A 168 -16.67 -4.13 34.10
CA MET A 168 -17.30 -3.05 33.33
C MET A 168 -16.29 -2.18 32.57
N GLU A 169 -15.09 -2.03 33.10
CA GLU A 169 -14.03 -1.21 32.50
C GLU A 169 -13.51 -1.88 31.21
N THR A 170 -13.20 -3.18 31.26
CA THR A 170 -12.79 -3.96 30.08
C THR A 170 -13.92 -4.08 29.06
N ALA A 171 -15.17 -4.22 29.51
CA ALA A 171 -16.34 -4.28 28.62
C ALA A 171 -16.53 -2.96 27.86
N THR A 172 -16.36 -1.82 28.55
CA THR A 172 -16.48 -0.49 27.94
C THR A 172 -15.32 -0.21 26.96
N GLN A 173 -14.11 -0.64 27.30
CA GLN A 173 -12.94 -0.51 26.43
C GLN A 173 -13.08 -1.30 25.11
N CYS A 174 -13.64 -2.51 25.18
CA CYS A 174 -13.89 -3.36 24.02
C CYS A 174 -15.23 -3.09 23.33
N ASN A 175 -16.15 -2.35 23.95
CA ASN A 175 -17.52 -2.10 23.48
C ASN A 175 -18.27 -3.40 23.18
N GLU A 176 -18.16 -4.32 24.13
CA GLU A 176 -18.79 -5.63 24.12
C GLU A 176 -19.83 -5.71 25.24
N HIS A 177 -20.91 -6.45 25.01
CA HIS A 177 -21.97 -6.68 25.99
C HIS A 177 -21.89 -8.10 26.55
N CYS A 178 -21.72 -8.21 27.87
CA CYS A 178 -21.64 -9.50 28.54
C CYS A 178 -23.03 -9.99 28.93
N TRP A 179 -23.53 -10.98 28.21
CA TRP A 179 -24.74 -11.69 28.61
C TRP A 179 -24.39 -12.63 29.76
N LYS A 180 -25.02 -12.43 30.93
CA LYS A 180 -24.88 -13.37 32.04
C LYS A 180 -25.47 -14.72 31.60
N ALA A 181 -24.67 -15.78 31.66
CA ALA A 181 -25.19 -17.14 31.74
C ALA A 181 -25.67 -17.41 33.18
#